data_AF-A0A7A6XR00-F1
#
_entry.id   AF-A0A7A6XR00-F1
#
_cell.length_a   1.000
_cell.length_b   1.000
_cell.length_c   1.000
_cell.angle_alpha   90.00
_cell.angle_beta   90.00
_cell.angle_gamma   90.00
#
_symmetry.space_group_name_H-M   'P 1'
#
loop_
_entity.id
_entity.type
_entity.pdbx_description
1 polymer ?
#
loop_
_entity_poly.entity_id
_entity_poly.type
_entity_poly.pdbx_seq_one_letter_code
_entity_poly.pdbx_strand_id
1 'polypeptide(L)'
;VVKNVTVSQSCGKWYISIQTESEVSTPVHPSASMVGLDAGVAKLATLSDGTVFEPVNSFQKNQKTLARLQRQLSRKVKFSNNWQKQK
;
A
#
# COMPACT_ATOMS: atom_id res chain seq x y z
N VAL A 1 -22.45 -2.85 9.59
CA VAL A 1 -23.06 -1.50 9.63
C VAL A 1 -22.11 -0.48 9.02
N VAL A 2 -22.61 0.44 8.19
CA VAL A 2 -21.78 1.54 7.63
C VAL A 2 -21.45 2.54 8.72
N LYS A 3 -20.18 2.91 8.86
CA LYS A 3 -19.68 3.88 9.86
C LYS A 3 -19.39 5.24 9.26
N ASN A 4 -18.80 5.27 8.06
CA ASN A 4 -18.42 6.51 7.38
C ASN A 4 -18.45 6.29 5.86
N VAL A 5 -18.75 7.35 5.13
CA VAL A 5 -18.65 7.39 3.66
C VAL A 5 -17.85 8.63 3.26
N THR A 6 -16.68 8.41 2.67
CA THR A 6 -15.84 9.50 2.14
C THR A 6 -15.99 9.56 0.64
N VAL A 7 -16.54 10.68 0.15
CA VAL A 7 -16.60 10.98 -1.29
C VAL A 7 -15.42 11.88 -1.64
N SER A 8 -14.68 11.52 -2.69
CA SER A 8 -13.58 12.33 -3.19
C SER A 8 -13.57 12.39 -4.71
N GLN A 9 -13.08 13.50 -5.26
CA GLN A 9 -12.85 13.67 -6.69
C GLN A 9 -11.35 13.83 -6.93
N SER A 10 -10.78 13.02 -7.81
CA SER A 10 -9.37 13.10 -8.20
C SER A 10 -9.19 12.74 -9.68
N CYS A 11 -8.35 13.51 -10.37
CA CYS A 11 -8.05 13.32 -11.81
C CYS A 11 -9.31 13.20 -12.69
N GLY A 12 -10.37 13.97 -12.39
CA GLY A 12 -11.63 13.93 -13.13
C GLY A 12 -12.53 12.72 -12.84
N LYS A 13 -12.15 11.87 -11.89
CA LYS A 13 -12.94 10.70 -11.46
C LYS A 13 -13.45 10.90 -10.04
N TRP A 14 -14.64 10.35 -9.80
CA TRP A 14 -15.23 10.28 -8.46
C TRP A 14 -14.91 8.93 -7.81
N TYR A 15 -14.58 8.95 -6.53
CA TYR A 15 -14.29 7.79 -5.70
C TYR A 15 -15.15 7.86 -4.44
N ILE A 16 -15.62 6.70 -4.00
CA ILE A 16 -16.39 6.55 -2.77
C ILE A 16 -15.70 5.47 -1.94
N SER A 17 -15.27 5.83 -0.72
CA SER A 17 -14.77 4.89 0.27
C SER A 17 -15.83 4.70 1.34
N ILE A 18 -16.29 3.46 1.52
CA ILE A 18 -17.32 3.09 2.48
C ILE A 18 -16.65 2.30 3.59
N GLN A 19 -16.61 2.87 4.79
CA GLN A 19 -16.12 2.18 5.97
C GLN A 19 -17.28 1.41 6.60
N THR A 20 -17.12 0.09 6.73
CA THR A 20 -18.10 -0.78 7.37
C THR A 20 -17.50 -1.47 8.58
N GLU A 21 -18.29 -1.58 9.63
CA GLU A 21 -18.01 -2.50 10.73
C GLU A 21 -18.80 -3.78 10.52
N SER A 22 -18.15 -4.92 10.67
CA SER A 22 -18.75 -6.24 10.64
C SER A 22 -18.22 -7.04 11.81
N GLU A 23 -19.10 -7.69 12.55
CA GLU A 23 -18.70 -8.71 13.50
C GLU A 23 -18.21 -9.91 12.68
N VAL A 24 -16.94 -10.26 12.88
CA VAL A 24 -16.33 -11.45 12.27
C VAL A 24 -15.94 -12.35 13.41
N SER A 25 -16.37 -13.61 13.36
CA SER A 25 -15.94 -14.63 14.31
C SER A 25 -14.43 -14.75 14.30
N THR A 26 -13.81 -15.00 15.45
CA THR A 26 -12.37 -15.28 15.51
C THR A 26 -12.03 -16.45 14.57
N PRO A 27 -11.17 -16.23 13.58
CA PRO A 27 -10.82 -17.30 12.65
C PRO A 27 -10.05 -18.37 13.41
N VAL A 28 -10.58 -19.60 13.39
CA VAL A 28 -9.86 -20.76 13.92
C VAL A 28 -8.92 -21.23 12.83
N HIS A 29 -7.62 -21.02 13.06
CA HIS A 29 -6.60 -21.54 12.14
C HIS A 29 -6.53 -23.07 12.27
N PRO A 30 -6.48 -23.85 11.17
CA PRO A 30 -6.51 -25.31 11.22
C PRO A 30 -5.23 -25.94 11.78
N SER A 31 -4.12 -25.20 11.82
CA SER A 31 -2.86 -25.71 12.37
C SER A 31 -2.86 -25.69 13.90
N ALA A 32 -2.35 -26.77 14.49
CA ALA A 32 -2.04 -26.86 15.92
C ALA A 32 -0.61 -26.41 16.27
N SER A 33 0.20 -26.05 15.26
CA SER A 33 1.58 -25.59 15.44
C SER A 33 1.69 -24.07 15.40
N MET A 34 2.70 -23.55 16.10
CA MET A 34 3.08 -22.14 16.10
C MET A 34 4.39 -21.97 15.33
N VAL A 35 4.48 -20.90 14.53
CA VAL A 35 5.71 -20.51 13.86
C VAL A 35 6.00 -19.05 14.21
N GLY A 36 7.21 -18.76 14.67
CA GLY A 36 7.67 -17.40 14.93
C GLY A 36 7.98 -16.69 13.62
N LEU A 37 7.67 -15.40 13.52
CA LEU A 37 7.95 -14.56 12.37
C LEU A 37 8.90 -13.42 12.76
N ASP A 38 10.05 -13.37 12.10
CA ASP A 38 10.99 -12.25 12.16
C ASP A 38 10.97 -11.51 10.83
N ALA A 39 10.48 -10.26 10.82
CA ALA A 39 10.34 -9.45 9.62
C ALA A 39 11.43 -8.39 9.53
N GLY A 40 12.16 -8.37 8.41
CA GLY A 40 13.29 -7.47 8.20
C GLY A 40 13.33 -6.83 6.81
N VAL A 41 14.33 -5.98 6.60
CA VAL A 41 14.55 -5.29 5.32
C VAL A 41 15.33 -6.17 4.34
N ALA A 42 16.36 -6.87 4.83
CA ALA A 42 17.17 -7.77 4.01
C ALA A 42 16.46 -9.10 3.73
N LYS A 43 15.67 -9.59 4.70
CA LYS A 43 14.79 -10.76 4.60
C LYS A 43 13.39 -10.31 4.99
N LEU A 44 12.43 -10.41 4.08
CA LEU A 44 11.08 -9.89 4.31
C LEU A 44 10.42 -10.57 5.50
N ALA A 45 10.55 -11.90 5.58
CA ALA A 45 10.13 -12.68 6.73
C ALA A 45 11.01 -13.92 6.86
N THR A 46 11.50 -14.20 8.05
CA THR A 46 12.13 -15.48 8.43
C THR A 46 11.21 -16.18 9.40
N LEU A 47 10.87 -17.43 9.08
CA LEU A 47 10.06 -18.28 9.94
C LEU A 47 10.97 -19.09 10.87
N SER A 48 10.46 -19.46 12.05
CA SER A 48 11.19 -20.30 13.00
C SER A 48 11.47 -21.72 12.49
N ASP A 49 10.82 -22.15 11.40
CA ASP A 49 11.10 -23.41 10.69
C ASP A 49 12.27 -23.30 9.70
N GLY A 50 12.88 -22.12 9.58
CA GLY A 50 13.99 -21.84 8.67
C GLY A 50 13.58 -21.33 7.29
N THR A 51 12.29 -21.25 6.98
CA THR A 51 11.80 -20.67 5.72
C THR A 51 12.12 -19.18 5.67
N VAL A 52 12.67 -18.72 4.55
CA VAL A 52 12.99 -17.30 4.32
C VAL A 52 12.22 -16.78 3.11
N PHE A 53 11.49 -15.69 3.32
CA PHE A 53 10.85 -14.90 2.28
C PHE A 53 11.75 -13.74 1.90
N GLU A 54 12.16 -13.70 0.64
CA GLU A 54 13.01 -12.63 0.10
C GLU A 54 12.20 -11.35 -0.15
N PRO A 55 12.79 -10.16 0.08
CA PRO A 55 12.13 -8.89 -0.19
C PRO A 55 11.93 -8.67 -1.68
N VAL A 56 10.73 -8.22 -2.05
CA VAL A 56 10.37 -7.90 -3.44
C VAL A 56 11.17 -6.69 -3.98
N ASN A 57 11.76 -5.89 -3.07
CA ASN A 57 12.59 -4.71 -3.36
C ASN A 57 11.90 -3.72 -4.31
N SER A 58 10.57 -3.59 -4.20
CA SER A 58 9.75 -2.76 -5.08
C SER A 58 10.16 -1.29 -5.04
N PHE A 59 10.54 -0.78 -3.87
CA PHE A 59 11.04 0.59 -3.73
C PHE A 59 12.36 0.78 -4.49
N GLN A 60 13.35 -0.09 -4.30
CA GLN A 60 14.63 0.02 -5.00
C GLN A 60 14.47 -0.02 -6.53
N LYS A 61 13.52 -0.82 -7.03
CA LYS A 61 13.19 -0.90 -8.47
C LYS A 61 12.56 0.41 -8.97
N ASN A 62 11.64 0.98 -8.21
CA ASN A 62 10.81 2.11 -8.67
C ASN A 62 11.33 3.50 -8.25
N GLN A 63 12.28 3.59 -7.32
CA GLN A 63 12.73 4.85 -6.72
C GLN A 63 13.26 5.85 -7.77
N LYS A 64 13.98 5.38 -8.81
CA LYS A 64 14.52 6.24 -9.86
C LYS A 64 13.40 6.88 -10.67
N THR A 65 12.41 6.08 -11.05
CA THR A 65 11.22 6.54 -11.78
C THR A 65 10.40 7.48 -10.93
N LEU A 66 10.15 7.13 -9.67
CA LEU A 66 9.41 7.96 -8.73
C LEU A 66 10.08 9.33 -8.52
N ALA A 67 11.39 9.36 -8.28
CA ALA A 67 12.15 10.61 -8.15
C ALA A 67 12.10 11.46 -9.42
N ARG A 68 12.17 10.84 -10.60
CA ARG A 68 12.02 11.55 -11.89
C ARG A 68 10.64 12.19 -12.02
N LEU A 69 9.57 11.44 -11.72
CA LEU A 69 8.19 11.92 -11.80
C LEU A 69 7.93 13.04 -10.78
N GLN A 70 8.46 12.91 -9.56
CA GLN A 70 8.34 13.95 -8.53
C GLN A 70 9.06 15.26 -8.94
N ARG A 71 10.27 15.19 -9.52
CA ARG A 71 10.96 16.37 -10.07
C ARG A 71 10.23 16.98 -11.25
N GLN A 72 9.61 16.16 -12.11
CA GLN A 72 8.78 16.66 -13.20
C GLN A 72 7.54 17.40 -12.66
N LEU A 73 6.91 16.86 -11.61
CA LEU A 73 5.76 17.50 -10.96
C LEU A 73 6.14 18.82 -10.29
N SER A 74 7.28 18.89 -9.59
CA SER A 74 7.71 20.09 -8.86
C SER A 74 8.03 21.28 -9.78
N ARG A 75 8.41 21.01 -11.03
CA ARG A 75 8.68 22.04 -12.06
C ARG A 75 7.42 22.54 -12.77
N LYS A 76 6.28 21.87 -12.61
CA LYS A 76 5.01 22.27 -13.25
C LYS A 76 4.32 23.36 -12.42
N VAL A 77 3.72 24.33 -13.12
CA VAL A 77 2.91 25.38 -12.50
C VAL A 77 1.73 24.73 -11.78
N LYS A 78 1.64 24.94 -10.47
CA LYS A 78 0.56 24.41 -9.62
C LYS A 78 -0.81 24.80 -10.20
N PHE A 79 -1.74 23.85 -10.21
CA PHE A 79 -3.09 23.98 -10.81
C PHE A 79 -3.17 24.11 -12.34
N SER A 80 -2.06 24.17 -13.07
CA SER A 80 -2.13 24.06 -14.53
C SER A 80 -2.67 22.70 -14.97
N ASN A 81 -3.28 22.63 -16.17
CA ASN A 81 -3.77 21.37 -16.74
C ASN A 81 -2.68 20.28 -16.78
N ASN A 82 -1.44 20.65 -17.05
CA ASN A 82 -0.31 19.73 -17.10
C ASN A 82 0.14 19.26 -15.71
N TRP A 83 -0.08 20.04 -14.66
CA TRP A 83 0.13 19.66 -13.25
C TRP A 83 -0.97 18.73 -12.77
N GLN A 84 -2.24 19.03 -13.07
CA GLN A 84 -3.38 18.18 -12.72
C GLN A 84 -3.34 16.81 -13.42
N LYS A 85 -2.82 16.72 -14.65
CA LYS A 85 -2.62 15.44 -15.34
C LYS A 85 -1.55 14.55 -14.70
N GLN A 86 -0.59 15.15 -14.01
CA GLN A 86 0.56 14.45 -13.42
C GLN A 86 0.37 14.13 -11.93
N LYS A 87 -0.45 14.92 -11.24
CA LYS A 87 -0.86 14.73 -9.84
C LYS A 87 -2.00 13.72 -9.75
#